data_AF-A0A950QJF6-F1
#
_entry.id   AF-A0A950QJF6-F1
#
_cell.length_a   1.000
_cell.length_b   1.000
_cell.length_c   1.000
_cell.angle_alpha   90.00
_cell.angle_beta   90.00
_cell.angle_gamma   90.00
#
_symmetry.space_group_name_H-M   'P 1'
#
loop_
_entity.id
_entity.type
_entity.pdbx_description
1 polymer ?
#
loop_
_entity_poly.entity_id
_entity_poly.type
_entity_poly.pdbx_seq_one_letter_code
_entity_poly.pdbx_strand_id
1 'polypeptide(L)'
;MASASTYCGYGSKLGTIEPQDLCNCLPIEPDIADYRHLAKHVPIPNVTAQEITVDVILGWPQDLALPPDSPRAGRELQVFHVAQAFLQNASVNSGDCDIHLEISATSDKNSPRVVVETPVDSEYCTARHSIQSQLVRHGFRLDAQHGGELPQAIPAEVLGMAFEDFEHDRGSGQVATVWELHPATVNLLQ
;
A
#
# COMPACT_ATOMS: atom_id res chain seq x y z
N MET A 1 -23.35 2.25 53.89
CA MET A 1 -21.88 2.21 53.78
C MET A 1 -21.51 1.13 52.80
N ALA A 2 -20.65 1.48 51.84
CA ALA A 2 -20.35 0.73 50.63
C ALA A 2 -19.10 -0.15 50.76
N SER A 3 -19.03 -1.13 49.84
CA SER A 3 -17.84 -1.86 49.34
C SER A 3 -17.11 -2.78 50.31
N ALA A 4 -16.58 -3.94 49.91
CA ALA A 4 -16.17 -4.37 48.57
C ALA A 4 -16.32 -5.89 48.44
N SER A 5 -16.78 -6.35 47.27
CA SER A 5 -16.50 -7.71 46.81
C SER A 5 -15.67 -7.58 45.55
N THR A 6 -14.40 -7.95 45.66
CA THR A 6 -13.44 -8.01 44.55
C THR A 6 -13.89 -9.12 43.61
N TYR A 7 -14.37 -8.74 42.41
CA TYR A 7 -14.57 -9.67 41.30
C TYR A 7 -13.48 -9.38 40.27
N CYS A 8 -12.52 -10.28 40.12
CA CYS A 8 -11.66 -10.34 38.94
C CYS A 8 -12.53 -10.81 37.78
N GLY A 9 -13.01 -9.87 36.99
CA GLY A 9 -13.80 -10.09 35.79
C GLY A 9 -13.39 -9.13 34.68
N TYR A 10 -12.11 -9.09 34.32
CA TYR A 10 -11.72 -8.59 33.00
C TYR A 10 -11.94 -9.72 32.00
N GLY A 11 -13.20 -9.99 31.70
CA GLY A 11 -13.57 -10.61 30.44
C GLY A 11 -13.28 -9.57 29.36
N SER A 12 -12.19 -9.77 28.63
CA SER A 12 -11.88 -9.08 27.38
C SER A 12 -13.06 -9.30 26.43
N LYS A 13 -14.03 -8.38 26.44
CA LYS A 13 -15.00 -8.28 25.36
C LYS A 13 -14.23 -7.75 24.16
N LEU A 14 -13.71 -8.67 23.36
CA LEU A 14 -13.61 -8.55 21.91
C LEU A 14 -14.97 -8.06 21.43
N GLY A 15 -15.12 -6.74 21.33
CA GLY A 15 -16.39 -6.07 21.16
C GLY A 15 -16.18 -4.86 20.27
N THR A 16 -16.88 -4.89 19.14
CA THR A 16 -17.04 -3.83 18.13
C THR A 16 -15.80 -3.52 17.29
N ILE A 17 -15.80 -4.11 16.09
CA ILE A 17 -14.95 -3.80 14.94
C ILE A 17 -15.35 -2.40 14.44
N GLU A 18 -14.74 -1.36 15.01
CA GLU A 18 -14.58 -0.08 14.32
C GLU A 18 -13.71 -0.32 13.05
N PRO A 19 -13.80 0.50 11.99
CA PRO A 19 -12.80 0.43 10.92
C PRO A 19 -11.46 0.67 11.60
N GLN A 20 -10.67 -0.39 11.80
CA GLN A 20 -9.46 -0.31 12.59
C GLN A 20 -8.60 0.76 11.93
N ASP A 21 -8.37 1.85 12.66
CA ASP A 21 -7.57 2.97 12.21
C ASP A 21 -6.28 2.41 11.62
N LEU A 22 -6.11 2.56 10.30
CA LEU A 22 -4.98 1.99 9.56
C LEU A 22 -3.63 2.53 10.06
N CYS A 23 -3.62 3.63 10.80
CA CYS A 23 -2.43 4.19 11.44
C CYS A 23 -2.00 3.46 12.71
N ASN A 24 -2.91 2.72 13.35
CA ASN A 24 -2.60 1.99 14.58
C ASN A 24 -2.23 0.52 14.30
N CYS A 25 -2.01 0.16 13.04
CA CYS A 25 -1.50 -1.14 12.66
C CYS A 25 -0.07 -1.30 13.16
N LEU A 26 0.22 -2.42 13.81
CA LEU A 26 1.54 -2.73 14.34
C LEU A 26 2.20 -3.77 13.42
N PRO A 27 3.22 -3.39 12.62
CA PRO A 27 3.91 -4.34 11.75
C PRO A 27 4.58 -5.44 12.59
N ILE A 28 4.45 -6.68 12.13
CA ILE A 28 5.15 -7.86 12.66
C ILE A 28 6.26 -8.31 11.72
N GLU A 29 6.27 -7.78 10.50
CA GLU A 29 7.28 -7.98 9.47
C GLU A 29 7.79 -6.63 8.96
N PRO A 30 8.99 -6.63 8.35
CA PRO A 30 9.89 -7.76 8.18
C PRO A 30 10.80 -7.95 9.41
N ASP A 31 11.70 -8.91 9.30
CA ASP A 31 12.86 -8.99 10.20
C ASP A 31 13.63 -7.66 10.15
N ILE A 32 14.08 -7.16 11.31
CA ILE A 32 14.89 -5.93 11.46
C ILE A 32 16.19 -5.95 10.62
N ALA A 33 16.59 -7.11 10.11
CA ALA A 33 17.73 -7.29 9.23
C ALA A 33 17.43 -7.05 7.74
N ASP A 34 16.16 -6.85 7.35
CA ASP A 34 15.81 -6.55 5.95
C ASP A 34 16.12 -5.09 5.60
N TYR A 35 17.30 -4.90 5.01
CA TYR A 35 17.77 -3.58 4.59
C TYR A 35 16.87 -2.97 3.50
N ARG A 36 16.39 -3.78 2.55
CA ARG A 36 15.62 -3.28 1.42
C ARG A 36 14.22 -2.86 1.84
N HIS A 37 13.62 -3.54 2.81
CA HIS A 37 12.40 -3.06 3.43
C HIS A 37 12.58 -1.68 4.10
N LEU A 38 13.61 -1.50 4.92
CA LEU A 38 13.89 -0.17 5.50
C LEU A 38 14.18 0.87 4.41
N ALA A 39 14.78 0.47 3.29
CA ALA A 39 15.01 1.35 2.17
C ALA A 39 13.69 1.74 1.46
N LYS A 40 12.64 0.91 1.49
CA LYS A 40 11.32 1.25 0.93
C LYS A 40 10.49 2.17 1.83
N HIS A 41 10.72 2.14 3.15
CA HIS A 41 10.08 3.02 4.14
C HIS A 41 10.85 4.34 4.35
N VAL A 42 10.73 5.25 3.40
CA VAL A 42 11.33 6.60 3.45
C VAL A 42 10.29 7.67 3.16
N PRO A 43 10.52 8.95 3.51
CA PRO A 43 9.65 10.03 3.07
C PRO A 43 9.78 10.25 1.56
N ILE A 44 8.67 10.43 0.84
CA ILE A 44 8.70 10.89 -0.56
C ILE A 44 9.40 12.26 -0.61
N PRO A 45 10.53 12.41 -1.33
CA PRO A 45 11.22 13.69 -1.43
C PRO A 45 10.35 14.75 -2.08
N ASN A 46 10.37 15.97 -1.54
CA ASN A 46 9.70 17.12 -2.15
C ASN A 46 10.50 17.65 -3.35
N VAL A 47 10.47 16.90 -4.45
CA VAL A 47 11.08 17.22 -5.74
C VAL A 47 10.02 17.18 -6.84
N THR A 48 10.32 17.77 -7.99
CA THR A 48 9.43 17.67 -9.15
C THR A 48 9.32 16.21 -9.58
N ALA A 49 8.09 15.67 -9.51
CA ALA A 49 7.79 14.33 -9.97
C ALA A 49 7.90 14.24 -11.50
N GLN A 50 8.34 13.08 -11.98
CA GLN A 50 8.30 12.75 -13.40
C GLN A 50 6.95 12.14 -13.75
N GLU A 51 6.28 12.71 -14.74
CA GLU A 51 5.04 12.13 -15.28
C GLU A 51 5.32 10.79 -15.95
N ILE A 52 4.51 9.78 -15.61
CA ILE A 52 4.62 8.44 -16.15
C ILE A 52 3.25 7.77 -16.28
N THR A 53 3.17 6.71 -17.08
CA THR A 53 1.97 5.87 -17.21
C THR A 53 2.23 4.47 -16.69
N VAL A 54 1.16 3.75 -16.33
CA VAL A 54 1.24 2.34 -15.94
C VAL A 54 1.92 1.49 -17.02
N ASP A 55 1.59 1.72 -18.30
CA ASP A 55 2.21 0.98 -19.42
C ASP A 55 3.73 1.18 -19.50
N VAL A 56 4.23 2.37 -19.17
CA VAL A 56 5.68 2.64 -19.14
C VAL A 56 6.35 1.89 -17.98
N ILE A 57 5.72 1.85 -16.80
CA ILE A 57 6.22 1.10 -15.64
C ILE A 57 6.27 -0.40 -15.95
N LEU A 58 5.22 -0.94 -16.55
CA LEU A 58 5.16 -2.34 -16.98
C LEU A 58 6.23 -2.69 -18.02
N GLY A 59 6.70 -1.70 -18.79
CA GLY A 59 7.77 -1.86 -19.78
C GLY A 59 9.18 -1.66 -19.23
N TRP A 60 9.36 -1.37 -17.94
CA TRP A 60 10.69 -1.18 -17.37
C TRP A 60 11.50 -2.49 -17.40
N PRO A 61 12.82 -2.43 -17.69
CA PRO A 61 13.71 -3.57 -17.51
C PRO A 61 13.67 -4.03 -16.06
N GLN A 62 13.62 -5.34 -15.87
CA GLN A 62 13.60 -5.99 -14.56
C GLN A 62 14.90 -6.76 -14.37
N ASP A 63 15.52 -6.60 -13.22
CA ASP A 63 16.66 -7.41 -12.81
C ASP A 63 16.19 -8.82 -12.42
N LEU A 64 17.09 -9.80 -12.47
CA LEU A 64 16.73 -11.19 -12.15
C LEU A 64 16.54 -11.41 -10.64
N ALA A 65 17.27 -10.65 -9.82
CA ALA A 65 17.15 -10.53 -8.37
C ALA A 65 18.17 -9.48 -7.89
N LEU A 66 17.75 -8.57 -7.02
CA LEU A 66 18.69 -7.71 -6.28
C LEU A 66 19.09 -8.36 -4.95
N PRO A 67 20.34 -8.19 -4.50
CA PRO A 67 20.74 -8.58 -3.14
C PRO A 67 19.86 -7.91 -2.08
N PRO A 68 19.52 -8.59 -0.96
CA PRO A 68 18.70 -8.02 0.11
C PRO A 68 19.29 -6.76 0.78
N ASP A 69 20.58 -6.51 0.63
CA ASP A 69 21.30 -5.34 1.15
C ASP A 69 21.64 -4.31 0.05
N SER A 70 21.14 -4.49 -1.17
CA SER A 70 21.43 -3.58 -2.27
C SER A 70 20.78 -2.22 -2.03
N PRO A 71 21.56 -1.11 -2.03
CA PRO A 71 21.02 0.23 -1.89
C PRO A 71 20.12 0.59 -3.08
N ARG A 72 19.22 1.55 -2.84
CA ARG A 72 18.44 2.16 -3.93
C ARG A 72 19.37 2.73 -4.99
N ALA A 73 19.06 2.47 -6.25
CA ALA A 73 19.83 2.99 -7.38
C ALA A 73 18.93 3.36 -8.57
N GLY A 74 19.45 4.21 -9.46
CA GLY A 74 18.80 4.52 -10.73
C GLY A 74 17.39 5.08 -10.57
N ARG A 75 16.39 4.36 -11.07
CA ARG A 75 14.97 4.76 -10.99
C ARG A 75 14.44 4.77 -9.56
N GLU A 76 15.00 3.96 -8.66
CA GLU A 76 14.55 3.91 -7.27
C GLU A 76 14.83 5.20 -6.49
N LEU A 77 15.63 6.11 -7.07
CA LEU A 77 15.92 7.45 -6.54
C LEU A 77 15.02 8.54 -7.15
N GLN A 78 14.04 8.17 -7.97
CA GLN A 78 13.18 9.10 -8.70
C GLN A 78 11.77 9.09 -8.13
N VAL A 79 11.14 10.27 -8.13
CA VAL A 79 9.72 10.45 -7.81
C VAL A 79 8.93 10.50 -9.10
N PHE A 80 7.84 9.74 -9.15
CA PHE A 80 6.94 9.62 -10.28
C PHE A 80 5.54 10.04 -9.92
N HIS A 81 4.85 10.63 -10.89
CA HIS A 81 3.43 10.91 -10.83
C HIS A 81 2.73 10.17 -11.97
N VAL A 82 1.72 9.36 -11.62
CA VAL A 82 0.82 8.71 -12.54
C VAL A 82 -0.49 9.47 -12.50
N ALA A 83 -0.70 10.38 -13.45
CA ALA A 83 -1.88 11.25 -13.48
C ALA A 83 -3.20 10.49 -13.77
N GLN A 84 -3.11 9.31 -14.39
CA GLN A 84 -4.27 8.49 -14.73
C GLN A 84 -3.94 7.01 -14.63
N ALA A 85 -4.64 6.33 -13.73
CA ALA A 85 -4.69 4.88 -13.63
C ALA A 85 -6.09 4.44 -13.19
N PHE A 86 -6.28 3.13 -13.08
CA PHE A 86 -7.47 2.52 -12.48
C PHE A 86 -7.04 1.62 -11.34
N LEU A 87 -7.49 1.93 -10.13
CA LEU A 87 -7.35 1.08 -8.95
C LEU A 87 -8.22 -0.17 -9.09
N GLN A 88 -7.61 -1.34 -8.98
CA GLN A 88 -8.24 -2.64 -9.19
C GLN A 88 -8.38 -3.46 -7.92
N ASN A 89 -7.37 -3.43 -7.04
CA ASN A 89 -7.32 -4.14 -5.76
C ASN A 89 -6.84 -3.17 -4.66
N ALA A 90 -7.41 -3.29 -3.46
CA ALA A 90 -6.93 -2.61 -2.27
C ALA A 90 -7.02 -3.52 -1.05
N SER A 91 -5.90 -3.76 -0.37
CA SER A 91 -5.82 -4.53 0.87
C SER A 91 -4.80 -3.91 1.83
N VAL A 92 -4.81 -4.38 3.08
CA VAL A 92 -3.74 -4.09 4.04
C VAL A 92 -2.90 -5.36 4.13
N ASN A 93 -1.59 -5.25 3.92
CA ASN A 93 -0.69 -6.35 4.15
C ASN A 93 -0.65 -6.62 5.67
N SER A 94 -0.93 -7.86 6.08
CA SER A 94 -1.01 -8.24 7.49
C SER A 94 0.37 -8.35 8.18
N GLY A 95 1.45 -8.43 7.41
CA GLY A 95 2.82 -8.50 7.91
C GLY A 95 3.39 -7.14 8.26
N ASP A 96 3.55 -6.28 7.26
CA ASP A 96 4.20 -4.95 7.38
C ASP A 96 3.21 -3.77 7.54
N CYS A 97 1.90 -4.05 7.54
CA CYS A 97 0.84 -3.06 7.68
C CYS A 97 0.72 -2.05 6.54
N ASP A 98 1.39 -2.25 5.41
CA ASP A 98 1.27 -1.33 4.29
C ASP A 98 -0.09 -1.47 3.59
N ILE A 99 -0.59 -0.35 3.06
CA ILE A 99 -1.76 -0.42 2.19
C ILE A 99 -1.26 -0.87 0.83
N HIS A 100 -1.58 -2.11 0.49
CA HIS A 100 -1.28 -2.72 -0.80
C HIS A 100 -2.38 -2.37 -1.80
N LEU A 101 -2.01 -1.70 -2.88
CA LEU A 101 -2.90 -1.29 -3.96
C LEU A 101 -2.38 -1.84 -5.27
N GLU A 102 -3.28 -2.22 -6.18
CA GLU A 102 -2.92 -2.61 -7.53
C GLU A 102 -3.60 -1.69 -8.54
N ILE A 103 -2.80 -1.05 -9.39
CA ILE A 103 -3.31 -0.15 -10.44
C ILE A 103 -3.07 -0.73 -11.84
N SER A 104 -3.91 -0.35 -12.78
CA SER A 104 -3.82 -0.73 -14.19
C SER A 104 -4.03 0.47 -15.10
N ALA A 105 -3.59 0.37 -16.36
CA ALA A 105 -3.78 1.42 -17.36
C ALA A 105 -5.25 1.57 -17.80
N THR A 106 -6.06 0.51 -17.69
CA THR A 106 -7.46 0.49 -18.12
C THR A 106 -8.37 -0.07 -17.03
N SER A 107 -9.67 0.17 -17.14
CA SER A 107 -10.65 -0.39 -16.19
C SER A 107 -10.88 -1.90 -16.34
N ASP A 108 -10.31 -2.56 -17.37
CA ASP A 108 -10.46 -4.01 -17.55
C ASP A 108 -9.76 -4.76 -16.41
N LYS A 109 -10.53 -5.63 -15.74
CA LYS A 109 -10.12 -6.44 -14.60
C LYS A 109 -8.99 -7.42 -14.92
N ASN A 110 -8.81 -7.77 -16.20
CA ASN A 110 -7.73 -8.63 -16.67
C ASN A 110 -6.47 -7.86 -17.11
N SER A 111 -6.49 -6.53 -17.03
CA SER A 111 -5.32 -5.72 -17.39
C SER A 111 -4.12 -6.06 -16.51
N PRO A 112 -2.89 -6.05 -17.05
CA PRO A 112 -1.67 -6.10 -16.25
C PRO A 112 -1.63 -4.97 -15.21
N ARG A 113 -1.07 -5.27 -14.04
CA ARG A 113 -1.08 -4.37 -12.89
C ARG A 113 0.31 -4.08 -12.36
N VAL A 114 0.43 -2.91 -11.76
CA VAL A 114 1.57 -2.42 -11.00
C VAL A 114 1.12 -2.28 -9.55
N VAL A 115 1.98 -2.71 -8.62
CA VAL A 115 1.75 -2.53 -7.18
C VAL A 115 2.09 -1.11 -6.78
N VAL A 116 1.30 -0.57 -5.87
CA VAL A 116 1.47 0.74 -5.25
C VAL A 116 1.25 0.56 -3.76
N GLU A 117 2.19 0.98 -2.94
CA GLU A 117 2.11 0.78 -1.49
C GLU A 117 2.22 2.10 -0.74
N THR A 118 1.28 2.32 0.18
CA THR A 118 1.36 3.42 1.15
C THR A 118 1.87 2.87 2.48
N PRO A 119 3.08 3.29 2.92
CA PRO A 119 3.69 2.73 4.12
C PRO A 119 2.86 2.92 5.39
N VAL A 120 3.08 2.09 6.41
CA VAL A 120 2.50 2.24 7.75
C VAL A 120 3.03 3.47 8.51
N ASP A 121 4.16 4.02 8.10
CA ASP A 121 4.84 5.12 8.79
C ASP A 121 3.94 6.32 9.04
N SER A 122 4.11 6.94 10.22
CA SER A 122 3.21 8.00 10.72
C SER A 122 3.08 9.21 9.79
N GLU A 123 4.06 9.48 8.93
CA GLU A 123 4.00 10.55 7.93
C GLU A 123 2.97 10.27 6.82
N TYR A 124 2.67 9.00 6.55
CA TYR A 124 1.66 8.59 5.57
C TYR A 124 0.26 8.45 6.14
N CYS A 125 0.08 8.64 7.46
CA CYS A 125 -1.23 8.50 8.10
C CYS A 125 -2.35 9.30 7.46
N THR A 126 -2.07 10.54 7.07
CA THR A 126 -3.06 11.37 6.37
C THR A 126 -3.44 10.76 5.01
N ALA A 127 -2.47 10.23 4.27
CA ALA A 127 -2.72 9.55 3.00
C ALA A 127 -3.52 8.25 3.20
N ARG A 128 -3.18 7.46 4.21
CA ARG A 128 -3.88 6.21 4.60
C ARG A 128 -5.35 6.46 4.94
N HIS A 129 -5.63 7.46 5.78
CA HIS A 129 -7.01 7.87 6.09
C HIS A 129 -7.75 8.41 4.87
N SER A 130 -7.05 9.14 4.02
CA SER A 130 -7.61 9.71 2.79
C SER A 130 -8.09 8.59 1.86
N ILE A 131 -7.23 7.62 1.51
CA ILE A 131 -7.60 6.53 0.62
C ILE A 131 -8.70 5.63 1.23
N GLN A 132 -8.63 5.34 2.54
CA GLN A 132 -9.68 4.60 3.25
C GLN A 132 -11.03 5.31 3.15
N SER A 133 -11.06 6.62 3.41
CA SER A 133 -12.29 7.43 3.34
C SER A 133 -12.82 7.56 1.91
N GLN A 134 -11.93 7.59 0.92
CA GLN A 134 -12.28 7.61 -0.49
C GLN A 134 -12.93 6.29 -0.92
N LEU A 135 -12.32 5.15 -0.60
CA LEU A 135 -12.87 3.82 -0.90
C LEU A 135 -14.27 3.61 -0.31
N VAL A 136 -14.51 4.09 0.92
CA VAL A 136 -15.84 4.02 1.55
C VAL A 136 -16.90 4.75 0.72
N ARG A 137 -16.56 5.89 0.09
CA ARG A 137 -17.49 6.61 -0.82
C ARG A 137 -17.83 5.82 -2.08
N HIS A 138 -16.97 4.87 -2.47
CA HIS A 138 -17.21 3.94 -3.56
C HIS A 138 -17.78 2.59 -3.08
N GLY A 139 -18.24 2.50 -1.83
CA GLY A 139 -18.85 1.30 -1.27
C GLY A 139 -17.85 0.17 -0.98
N PHE A 140 -16.55 0.48 -0.91
CA PHE A 140 -15.49 -0.47 -0.59
C PHE A 140 -14.93 -0.21 0.81
N ARG A 141 -14.79 -1.26 1.61
CA ARG A 141 -14.22 -1.18 2.96
C ARG A 141 -12.78 -1.66 2.93
N LEU A 142 -11.87 -0.82 3.39
CA LEU A 142 -10.45 -1.14 3.58
C LEU A 142 -10.10 -1.10 5.06
N ASP A 143 -9.75 -2.25 5.64
CA ASP A 143 -9.12 -2.39 6.96
C ASP A 143 -8.32 -3.70 7.05
N ALA A 144 -7.72 -4.00 8.21
CA ALA A 144 -6.92 -5.20 8.42
C ALA A 144 -7.66 -6.53 8.16
N GLN A 145 -8.99 -6.52 8.08
CA GLN A 145 -9.82 -7.71 7.85
C GLN A 145 -10.57 -7.66 6.50
N HIS A 146 -10.62 -6.50 5.86
CA HIS A 146 -11.40 -6.26 4.64
C HIS A 146 -10.54 -5.59 3.58
N GLY A 147 -10.48 -6.23 2.41
CA GLY A 147 -9.76 -5.76 1.23
C GLY A 147 -9.95 -6.72 0.07
N GLY A 148 -9.12 -6.58 -0.95
CA GLY A 148 -9.12 -7.41 -2.16
C GLY A 148 -9.63 -6.68 -3.40
N GLU A 149 -10.06 -7.46 -4.38
CA GLU A 149 -10.50 -6.95 -5.68
C GLU A 149 -11.71 -6.01 -5.52
N LEU A 150 -11.60 -4.80 -6.07
CA LEU A 150 -12.69 -3.84 -6.10
C LEU A 150 -13.79 -4.32 -7.06
N PRO A 151 -15.09 -4.21 -6.70
CA PRO A 151 -16.18 -4.60 -7.60
C PRO A 151 -16.19 -3.85 -8.93
N GLN A 152 -15.71 -2.59 -8.94
CA GLN A 152 -15.53 -1.75 -10.11
C GLN A 152 -14.16 -1.07 -10.01
N ALA A 153 -13.45 -0.96 -11.13
CA ALA A 153 -12.19 -0.23 -11.15
C ALA A 153 -12.44 1.27 -10.93
N ILE A 154 -11.65 1.91 -10.07
CA ILE A 154 -11.82 3.33 -9.74
C ILE A 154 -10.69 4.15 -10.35
N PRO A 155 -10.97 5.21 -11.12
CA PRO A 155 -9.94 6.12 -11.60
C PRO A 155 -9.10 6.68 -10.45
N ALA A 156 -7.78 6.73 -10.61
CA ALA A 156 -6.86 7.17 -9.57
C ALA A 156 -5.66 7.93 -10.14
N GLU A 157 -5.09 8.80 -9.32
CA GLU A 157 -3.76 9.38 -9.48
C GLU A 157 -2.83 8.86 -8.38
N VAL A 158 -1.54 8.72 -8.70
CA VAL A 158 -0.52 8.18 -7.78
C VAL A 158 0.71 9.07 -7.79
N LEU A 159 1.24 9.39 -6.61
CA LEU A 159 2.56 9.98 -6.43
C LEU A 159 3.40 9.00 -5.62
N GLY A 160 4.58 8.61 -6.11
CA GLY A 160 5.44 7.68 -5.38
C GLY A 160 6.83 7.55 -5.95
N MET A 161 7.67 6.78 -5.26
CA MET A 161 9.01 6.44 -5.75
C MET A 161 9.01 5.05 -6.36
N ALA A 162 9.79 4.83 -7.42
CA ALA A 162 9.98 3.47 -7.89
C ALA A 162 10.71 2.61 -6.84
N PHE A 163 10.37 1.34 -6.78
CA PHE A 163 11.09 0.35 -6.00
C PHE A 163 11.01 -0.99 -6.73
N GLU A 164 12.12 -1.72 -6.79
CA GLU A 164 12.16 -3.05 -7.37
C GLU A 164 12.09 -4.10 -6.25
N ASP A 165 10.91 -4.70 -6.08
CA ASP A 165 10.64 -5.63 -4.99
C ASP A 165 10.68 -7.08 -5.48
N PHE A 166 11.48 -7.93 -4.83
CA PHE A 166 11.65 -9.34 -5.19
C PHE A 166 10.98 -10.28 -4.19
N GLU A 167 10.26 -9.75 -3.21
CA GLU A 167 9.49 -10.54 -2.26
C GLU A 167 8.45 -11.44 -2.97
N HIS A 168 8.22 -12.62 -2.39
CA HIS A 168 7.26 -13.59 -2.91
C HIS A 168 5.84 -13.17 -2.49
N ASP A 169 4.82 -13.47 -3.30
CA ASP A 169 3.40 -13.10 -3.10
C ASP A 169 3.04 -11.61 -3.30
N ARG A 170 3.40 -11.08 -4.48
CA ARG A 170 3.26 -9.68 -4.91
C ARG A 170 1.85 -9.15 -5.20
N GLY A 171 0.81 -9.81 -4.69
CA GLY A 171 -0.59 -9.46 -4.95
C GLY A 171 -1.28 -10.43 -5.92
N SER A 172 -2.24 -9.93 -6.70
CA SER A 172 -3.05 -10.74 -7.60
C SER A 172 -2.25 -11.36 -8.75
N GLY A 173 -2.85 -12.35 -9.42
CA GLY A 173 -2.29 -12.95 -10.65
C GLY A 173 -2.19 -12.00 -11.85
N GLN A 174 -2.66 -10.75 -11.71
CA GLN A 174 -2.56 -9.72 -12.73
C GLN A 174 -1.36 -8.79 -12.51
N VAL A 175 -0.68 -8.85 -11.36
CA VAL A 175 0.58 -8.13 -11.14
C VAL A 175 1.64 -8.69 -12.08
N ALA A 176 2.20 -7.83 -12.93
CA ALA A 176 2.94 -8.24 -14.11
C ALA A 176 4.38 -7.70 -14.17
N THR A 177 4.88 -7.14 -13.08
CA THR A 177 6.23 -6.57 -12.99
C THR A 177 6.75 -6.63 -11.55
N VAL A 178 8.08 -6.70 -11.39
CA VAL A 178 8.74 -6.52 -10.10
C VAL A 178 8.87 -5.05 -9.68
N TRP A 179 8.43 -4.11 -10.52
CA TRP A 179 8.41 -2.70 -10.16
C TRP A 179 7.12 -2.33 -9.41
N GLU A 180 7.28 -1.60 -8.32
CA GLU A 180 6.19 -0.93 -7.61
C GLU A 180 6.47 0.56 -7.44
N LEU A 181 5.43 1.28 -7.02
CA LEU A 181 5.59 2.60 -6.43
C LEU A 181 5.50 2.49 -4.91
N HIS A 182 6.65 2.57 -4.24
CA HIS A 182 6.82 2.47 -2.79
C HIS A 182 8.01 3.34 -2.33
N PRO A 183 7.79 4.33 -1.46
CA PRO A 183 6.50 4.74 -0.88
C PRO A 183 5.61 5.44 -1.90
N ALA A 184 4.29 5.40 -1.70
CA ALA A 184 3.34 6.12 -2.54
C ALA A 184 2.11 6.63 -1.77
N THR A 185 1.50 7.68 -2.32
CA THR A 185 0.17 8.18 -1.95
C THR A 185 -0.75 8.08 -3.14
N VAL A 186 -2.02 7.72 -2.89
CA VAL A 186 -3.03 7.53 -3.94
C VAL A 186 -4.24 8.43 -3.66
N ASN A 187 -4.77 9.04 -4.72
CA ASN A 187 -6.00 9.79 -4.70
C ASN A 187 -6.95 9.25 -5.77
N LEU A 188 -8.17 8.88 -5.38
CA LEU A 188 -9.24 8.43 -6.25
C LEU A 188 -9.92 9.63 -6.88
N LEU A 189 -10.12 9.56 -8.19
CA LEU A 189 -10.79 10.58 -8.97
C LEU A 189 -12.30 10.31 -8.99
N GLN A 190 -13.08 11.40 -9.04
CA GLN A 190 -14.55 11.36 -8.96
C GLN A 190 -15.22 10.81 -10.21
#